data_AF-A0A4P9ZW44-F1
#
_entry.id   AF-A0A4P9ZW44-F1
#
_cell.length_a   1.000
_cell.length_b   1.000
_cell.length_c   1.000
_cell.angle_alpha   90.00
_cell.angle_beta   90.00
_cell.angle_gamma   90.00
#
_symmetry.space_group_name_H-M   'P 1'
#
loop_
_entity.id
_entity.type
_entity.pdbx_description
1 polymer ?
#
loop_
_entity_poly.entity_id
_entity_poly.type
_entity_poly.pdbx_seq_one_letter_code
_entity_poly.pdbx_strand_id
1 'polypeptide(L)'
;EIISLGKVVWDRDAFHTERHIWPLGYQVKRQYRSMTNPNTTTTYTGTILEKDDHPWFLLEAEDNPGHVLEAGSPTGVWTTCVKAANSHRPDPHSGAASGPDYFGLNNPTVAMMVQSLPNVEKCRNY
;
A
#
# COMPACT_ATOMS: atom_id res chain seq x y z
N GLU A 1 7.08 -3.95 7.51
CA GLU A 1 7.27 -5.41 7.54
C GLU A 1 6.41 -6.04 6.46
N ILE A 2 6.96 -6.92 5.64
CA ILE A 2 6.18 -7.64 4.61
C ILE A 2 5.50 -8.83 5.27
N ILE A 3 4.18 -8.96 5.11
CA ILE A 3 3.40 -10.11 5.58
C ILE A 3 3.25 -11.14 4.46
N SER A 4 2.92 -10.68 3.26
CA SER A 4 2.67 -11.51 2.09
C SER A 4 3.14 -10.78 0.84
N LEU A 5 3.83 -11.49 -0.05
CA LEU A 5 4.21 -10.96 -1.37
C LEU A 5 3.06 -11.04 -2.39
N GLY A 6 2.00 -11.79 -2.09
CA GLY A 6 0.87 -11.97 -3.02
C GLY A 6 1.21 -12.83 -4.24
N LYS A 7 0.44 -12.64 -5.31
CA LYS A 7 0.56 -13.34 -6.58
C LYS A 7 0.60 -12.35 -7.74
N VAL A 8 1.52 -12.58 -8.67
CA VAL A 8 1.63 -11.78 -9.90
C VAL A 8 0.44 -12.03 -10.80
N VAL A 9 -0.17 -10.95 -11.27
CA VAL A 9 -1.21 -10.95 -12.30
C VAL A 9 -0.58 -10.38 -13.57
N TRP A 10 -0.26 -11.26 -14.50
CA TRP A 10 0.47 -10.93 -15.73
C TRP A 10 -0.45 -10.81 -16.95
N ASP A 11 -1.65 -11.39 -16.87
CA ASP A 11 -2.65 -11.45 -17.95
C ASP A 11 -3.54 -10.21 -18.03
N ARG A 12 -3.39 -9.27 -17.08
CA ARG A 12 -4.10 -7.99 -17.02
C ARG A 12 -3.11 -6.85 -16.85
N ASP A 13 -3.09 -5.95 -17.83
CA ASP A 13 -2.12 -4.84 -17.91
C ASP A 13 -2.24 -3.86 -16.74
N ALA A 14 -3.41 -3.74 -16.10
CA ALA A 14 -3.61 -2.86 -14.95
C ALA A 14 -2.75 -3.23 -13.72
N PHE A 15 -2.27 -4.47 -13.63
CA PHE A 15 -1.52 -4.99 -12.47
C PHE A 15 -0.02 -4.79 -12.55
N HIS A 16 0.49 -4.18 -13.62
CA HIS A 16 1.90 -3.87 -13.74
C HIS A 16 2.13 -2.65 -14.65
N THR A 17 3.18 -1.91 -14.35
CA THR A 17 3.66 -0.74 -15.11
C THR A 17 5.14 -0.94 -15.40
N GLU A 18 5.79 -0.02 -16.12
CA GLU A 18 7.25 -0.07 -16.36
C GLU A 18 8.10 -0.02 -15.08
N ARG A 19 7.50 0.30 -13.93
CA ARG A 19 8.24 0.48 -12.66
C ARG A 19 7.77 -0.42 -11.53
N HIS A 20 6.53 -0.91 -11.59
CA HIS A 20 5.89 -1.58 -10.47
C HIS A 20 5.04 -2.75 -10.94
N ILE A 21 5.09 -3.85 -10.20
CA ILE A 21 4.08 -4.91 -10.23
C ILE A 21 3.24 -4.75 -8.97
N TRP A 22 1.93 -4.95 -9.09
CA TRP A 22 0.96 -4.90 -8.00
C TRP A 22 0.44 -6.32 -7.72
N PRO A 23 1.10 -7.14 -6.89
CA PRO A 23 0.67 -8.51 -6.67
C PRO A 23 -0.65 -8.57 -5.89
N LEU A 24 -1.57 -9.41 -6.34
CA LEU A 24 -2.82 -9.66 -5.63
C LEU A 24 -2.56 -10.41 -4.32
N GLY A 25 -3.13 -9.91 -3.22
CA GLY A 25 -2.88 -10.44 -1.88
C GLY A 25 -1.54 -10.02 -1.28
N TYR A 26 -0.84 -9.04 -1.88
CA TYR A 26 0.30 -8.40 -1.25
C TYR A 26 -0.15 -7.73 0.06
N GLN A 27 0.61 -7.94 1.14
CA GLN A 27 0.32 -7.38 2.45
C GLN A 27 1.59 -6.87 3.13
N VAL A 28 1.48 -5.68 3.72
CA VAL A 28 2.59 -4.99 4.40
C VAL A 28 2.09 -4.28 5.66
N LYS A 29 2.85 -4.38 6.74
CA LYS A 29 2.68 -3.56 7.94
C LYS A 29 3.58 -2.34 7.91
N ARG A 30 3.01 -1.18 8.23
CA ARG A 30 3.71 0.09 8.36
C ARG A 30 3.27 0.81 9.62
N GLN A 31 4.22 1.15 10.49
CA GLN A 31 3.94 2.06 11.59
C GLN A 31 3.78 3.48 11.06
N TYR A 32 2.70 4.13 11.46
CA TYR A 32 2.44 5.53 11.16
C TYR A 32 1.59 6.17 12.28
N ARG A 33 1.33 7.47 12.18
CA ARG A 33 0.49 8.20 13.13
C ARG A 33 -0.92 7.63 13.14
N SER A 34 -1.53 7.51 14.33
CA SER A 34 -2.92 7.09 14.44
C SER A 34 -3.86 8.14 13.84
N MET A 35 -4.91 7.66 13.17
CA MET A 35 -6.02 8.50 12.67
C MET A 35 -7.02 8.84 13.77
N THR A 36 -7.07 8.08 14.87
CA THR A 36 -8.06 8.25 15.95
C THR A 36 -7.47 8.95 17.16
N ASN A 37 -6.16 8.85 17.36
CA ASN A 37 -5.46 9.48 18.49
C ASN A 37 -4.24 10.30 18.01
N PRO A 38 -4.27 11.65 18.13
CA PRO A 38 -3.19 12.50 17.64
C PRO A 38 -1.87 12.33 18.40
N ASN A 39 -1.86 11.67 19.56
CA ASN A 39 -0.68 11.52 20.39
C ASN A 39 0.02 10.15 20.24
N THR A 40 -0.54 9.24 19.45
CA THR A 40 0.00 7.89 19.30
C THR A 40 0.35 7.56 17.85
N THR A 41 1.15 6.51 17.71
CA THR A 41 1.33 5.78 16.45
C THR A 41 0.61 4.44 16.55
N THR A 42 0.27 3.90 15.40
CA THR A 42 -0.38 2.61 15.23
C THR A 42 0.24 1.88 14.05
N THR A 43 -0.02 0.58 13.95
CA THR A 43 0.38 -0.20 12.79
C THR A 43 -0.76 -0.19 11.78
N TYR A 44 -0.43 0.12 10.54
CA TYR A 44 -1.34 -0.02 9.41
C TYR A 44 -0.98 -1.25 8.60
N THR A 45 -1.98 -2.06 8.26
CA THR A 45 -1.85 -3.15 7.31
C THR A 45 -2.36 -2.69 5.95
N GLY A 46 -1.45 -2.53 5.01
CA GLY A 46 -1.75 -2.28 3.60
C GLY A 46 -1.97 -3.59 2.86
N THR A 47 -3.06 -3.71 2.10
CA THR A 47 -3.38 -4.90 1.29
C THR A 47 -3.69 -4.49 -0.14
N ILE A 48 -3.18 -5.24 -1.13
CA ILE A 48 -3.59 -5.10 -2.54
C ILE A 48 -4.60 -6.19 -2.86
N LEU A 49 -5.81 -5.79 -3.22
CA LEU A 49 -6.88 -6.66 -3.71
C LEU A 49 -7.24 -6.31 -5.15
N GLU A 50 -8.23 -7.03 -5.68
CA GLU A 50 -8.82 -6.76 -6.98
C GLU A 50 -10.16 -6.06 -6.81
N LYS A 51 -10.41 -5.03 -7.62
CA LYS A 51 -11.73 -4.41 -7.79
C LYS A 51 -11.89 -3.97 -9.24
N ASP A 52 -12.95 -4.43 -9.89
CA ASP A 52 -13.25 -4.10 -11.29
C ASP A 52 -12.05 -4.34 -12.24
N ASP A 53 -11.36 -5.48 -12.11
CA ASP A 53 -10.15 -5.85 -12.88
C ASP A 53 -8.93 -4.94 -12.69
N HIS A 54 -8.93 -4.11 -11.65
CA HIS A 54 -7.82 -3.21 -11.30
C HIS A 54 -7.25 -3.52 -9.90
N PRO A 55 -5.97 -3.18 -9.64
CA PRO A 55 -5.44 -3.23 -8.29
C PRO A 55 -6.16 -2.23 -7.39
N TRP A 56 -6.58 -2.70 -6.23
CA TRP A 56 -7.30 -1.93 -5.23
C TRP A 56 -6.52 -1.93 -3.92
N PHE A 57 -6.27 -0.75 -3.37
CA PHE A 57 -5.36 -0.57 -2.25
C PHE A 57 -6.16 -0.29 -0.99
N LEU A 58 -6.07 -1.21 -0.04
CA LEU A 58 -6.73 -1.14 1.25
C LEU A 58 -5.71 -0.79 2.32
N LEU A 59 -6.15 -0.06 3.35
CA LEU A 59 -5.35 0.27 4.51
C LEU A 59 -6.21 0.21 5.77
N GLU A 60 -5.83 -0.67 6.71
CA GLU A 60 -6.52 -0.85 7.99
C GLU A 60 -5.58 -0.54 9.15
N ALA A 61 -6.06 0.20 10.15
CA ALA A 61 -5.30 0.54 11.35
C ALA A 61 -5.60 -0.43 12.49
N GLU A 62 -4.58 -0.94 13.18
CA GLU A 62 -4.76 -1.89 14.31
C GLU A 62 -5.54 -1.27 15.49
N ASP A 63 -5.49 0.04 15.67
CA ASP A 63 -6.18 0.80 16.72
C ASP A 63 -7.55 1.34 16.28
N ASN A 64 -7.98 1.03 15.06
CA ASN A 64 -9.32 1.34 14.55
C ASN A 64 -9.85 0.20 13.66
N PRO A 65 -10.02 -1.02 14.21
CA PRO A 65 -10.39 -2.20 13.43
C PRO A 65 -11.76 -2.02 12.78
N GLY A 66 -11.90 -2.51 11.54
CA GLY A 66 -13.15 -2.40 10.76
C GLY A 66 -13.34 -1.07 10.04
N HIS A 67 -12.51 -0.05 10.29
CA HIS A 67 -12.47 1.16 9.49
C HIS A 67 -11.35 1.08 8.43
N VAL A 68 -11.68 0.49 7.30
CA VAL A 68 -10.74 0.30 6.19
C VAL A 68 -10.80 1.48 5.23
N LEU A 69 -9.66 2.10 4.97
CA LEU A 69 -9.50 3.06 3.88
C LEU A 69 -9.24 2.31 2.57
N GLU A 70 -9.79 2.80 1.47
CA GLU A 70 -9.59 2.20 0.16
C GLU A 70 -9.41 3.24 -0.95
N ALA A 71 -8.59 2.92 -1.96
CA ALA A 71 -8.42 3.72 -3.17
C ALA A 71 -7.86 2.90 -4.33
N GLY A 72 -7.99 3.40 -5.56
CA GLY A 72 -7.39 2.81 -6.77
C GLY A 72 -5.88 3.06 -6.93
N SER A 73 -5.21 3.66 -5.93
CA SER A 73 -3.77 3.84 -5.95
C SER A 73 -3.19 3.87 -4.52
N PRO A 74 -1.90 3.49 -4.34
CA PRO A 74 -1.26 3.51 -3.03
C PRO A 74 -1.14 4.96 -2.51
N THR A 75 -0.91 5.92 -3.41
CA THR A 75 -0.90 7.36 -3.05
C THR A 75 -2.27 7.84 -2.59
N GLY A 76 -3.35 7.39 -3.26
CA GLY A 76 -4.72 7.75 -2.89
C GLY A 76 -5.06 7.34 -1.46
N VAL A 77 -4.84 6.07 -1.11
CA VAL A 77 -5.21 5.55 0.22
C VAL A 77 -4.36 6.19 1.33
N TRP A 78 -3.06 6.39 1.11
CA TRP A 78 -2.19 7.06 2.09
C TRP A 78 -2.46 8.56 2.20
N THR A 79 -2.88 9.24 1.13
CA THR A 79 -3.30 10.64 1.21
C THR A 79 -4.49 10.79 2.15
N THR A 80 -5.47 9.89 2.07
CA THR A 80 -6.62 9.87 2.97
C THR A 80 -6.18 9.62 4.42
N CYS A 81 -5.29 8.65 4.64
CA CYS A 81 -4.73 8.37 5.97
C CYS A 81 -4.00 9.58 6.57
N VAL A 82 -3.12 10.22 5.81
CA VAL A 82 -2.34 11.39 6.28
C VAL A 82 -3.27 12.56 6.61
N LYS A 83 -4.29 12.81 5.78
CA LYS A 83 -5.29 13.84 6.04
C LYS A 83 -6.04 13.58 7.35
N ALA A 84 -6.51 12.35 7.57
CA ALA A 84 -7.19 11.96 8.80
C ALA A 84 -6.28 12.02 10.04
N ALA A 85 -5.02 11.58 9.93
CA ALA A 85 -4.06 11.66 11.02
C ALA A 85 -3.68 13.12 11.40
N ASN A 86 -3.75 14.04 10.43
CA ASN A 86 -3.44 15.46 10.63
C ASN A 86 -4.65 16.30 11.06
N SER A 87 -5.90 15.90 10.78
CA SER A 87 -7.10 16.69 11.15
C SER A 87 -7.25 16.89 12.66
N HIS A 88 -6.58 16.07 13.46
CA HIS A 88 -6.61 16.13 14.93
C HIS A 88 -5.39 16.85 15.53
N ARG A 89 -4.54 17.51 14.72
CA ARG A 89 -3.28 18.10 15.17
C ARG A 89 -3.20 19.61 14.91
N PRO A 90 -2.68 20.39 15.88
CA PRO A 90 -2.44 21.83 15.69
C PRO A 90 -1.25 22.13 14.77
N ASP A 91 -0.29 21.20 14.64
CA ASP A 91 0.85 21.30 13.72
C ASP A 91 0.84 20.12 12.73
N PRO A 92 0.18 20.27 11.56
CA PRO A 92 0.07 19.21 10.57
C PRO A 92 1.43 18.90 9.96
N HIS A 93 1.82 17.63 10.00
CA HIS A 93 3.08 17.21 9.39
C HIS A 93 2.84 16.75 7.95
N SER A 94 3.47 17.42 6.99
CA SER A 94 3.60 16.92 5.63
C SER A 94 4.79 15.96 5.56
N GLY A 95 4.56 14.69 5.87
CA GLY A 95 5.57 13.65 5.64
C GLY A 95 5.85 13.52 4.14
N ALA A 96 7.12 13.61 3.74
CA ALA A 96 7.57 13.62 2.35
C ALA A 96 7.58 12.25 1.65
N ALA A 97 6.97 11.21 2.22
CA ALA A 97 6.98 9.87 1.64
C ALA A 97 5.80 9.67 0.67
N SER A 98 6.05 9.01 -0.46
CA SER A 98 5.03 8.70 -1.45
C SER A 98 4.22 7.47 -1.05
N GLY A 99 3.00 7.31 -1.57
CA GLY A 99 2.16 6.14 -1.30
C GLY A 99 2.87 4.79 -1.53
N PRO A 100 3.57 4.59 -2.67
CA PRO A 100 4.36 3.38 -2.90
C PRO A 100 5.45 3.14 -1.85
N ASP A 101 6.08 4.18 -1.30
CA ASP A 101 7.08 4.05 -0.23
C ASP A 101 6.44 3.49 1.05
N TYR A 102 5.24 3.96 1.39
CA TYR A 102 4.52 3.46 2.55
C TYR A 102 4.04 2.01 2.38
N PHE A 103 3.72 1.60 1.16
CA PHE A 103 3.50 0.19 0.83
C PHE A 103 4.81 -0.63 0.72
N GLY A 104 5.98 0.01 0.82
CA GLY A 104 7.27 -0.66 0.69
C GLY A 104 7.65 -1.05 -0.74
N LEU A 105 6.87 -0.66 -1.75
CA LEU A 105 7.01 -1.11 -3.14
C LEU A 105 8.19 -0.44 -3.86
N ASN A 106 8.67 0.70 -3.36
CA ASN A 106 9.91 1.33 -3.82
C ASN A 106 11.16 0.83 -3.08
N ASN A 107 11.01 -0.07 -2.09
CA ASN A 107 12.18 -0.65 -1.43
C ASN A 107 12.85 -1.65 -2.38
N PRO A 108 14.15 -1.49 -2.72
CA PRO A 108 14.83 -2.37 -3.68
C PRO A 108 14.77 -3.86 -3.30
N THR A 109 14.81 -4.17 -2.01
CA THR A 109 14.68 -5.54 -1.51
C THR A 109 13.28 -6.10 -1.76
N VAL A 110 12.23 -5.29 -1.56
CA VAL A 110 10.85 -5.70 -1.84
C VAL A 110 10.63 -5.86 -3.33
N ALA A 111 11.15 -4.94 -4.15
CA ALA A 111 11.11 -5.06 -5.60
C ALA A 111 11.78 -6.37 -6.06
N MET A 112 12.96 -6.70 -5.54
CA MET A 112 13.64 -7.97 -5.84
C MET A 112 12.84 -9.20 -5.39
N MET A 113 12.16 -9.12 -4.23
CA MET A 113 11.27 -10.19 -3.75
C MET A 113 10.04 -10.37 -4.64
N VAL A 114 9.46 -9.28 -5.15
CA VAL A 114 8.33 -9.35 -6.10
C VAL A 114 8.82 -9.91 -7.44
N GLN A 115 10.01 -9.50 -7.90
CA GLN A 115 10.62 -9.98 -9.14
C GLN A 115 10.97 -11.47 -9.13
N SER A 116 11.13 -12.09 -7.96
CA SER A 116 11.38 -13.54 -7.84
C SER A 116 10.09 -14.38 -7.83
N LEU A 117 8.91 -13.75 -7.89
CA LEU A 117 7.65 -14.47 -7.97
C LEU A 117 7.45 -15.11 -9.35
N PRO A 118 6.69 -16.21 -9.44
CA PRO A 118 6.36 -16.82 -10.72
C PRO A 118 5.58 -15.86 -11.63
N ASN A 119 5.85 -15.91 -12.94
CA ASN A 119 5.18 -15.16 -14.02
C ASN A 119 5.54 -13.67 -14.11
N VAL A 120 6.51 -13.17 -13.34
CA VAL A 120 7.03 -11.81 -13.51
C VAL A 120 7.52 -11.59 -14.94
N GLU A 121 8.15 -12.59 -15.54
CA GLU A 121 8.64 -12.57 -16.92
C GLU A 121 7.54 -12.43 -17.98
N LYS A 122 6.27 -12.60 -17.58
CA LYS A 122 5.10 -12.48 -18.47
C LYS A 122 4.44 -11.09 -18.39
N CYS A 123 4.84 -10.25 -17.43
CA CYS A 123 4.36 -8.88 -17.29
C CYS A 123 4.91 -8.01 -18.43
N ARG A 124 4.16 -7.87 -19.53
CA ARG A 124 4.65 -7.26 -20.77
C ARG A 124 5.06 -5.80 -20.64
N ASN A 125 4.46 -5.08 -19.69
CA ASN A 125 4.73 -3.67 -19.45
C ASN A 125 5.76 -3.41 -18.35
N TYR A 126 6.35 -4.45 -17.74
CA TYR A 126 7.31 -4.35 -16.62
C TYR A 126 8.69 -4.82 -17.07
#